data_AF-A0A7R8Z766-F1
#
_entry.id   AF-A0A7R8Z766-F1
#
_cell.length_a   1.000
_cell.length_b   1.000
_cell.length_c   1.000
_cell.angle_alpha   90.00
_cell.angle_beta   90.00
_cell.angle_gamma   90.00
#
_symmetry.space_group_name_H-M   'P 1'
#
loop_
_entity.id
_entity.type
_entity.pdbx_description
1 polymer ?
#
loop_
_entity_poly.entity_id
_entity_poly.type
_entity_poly.pdbx_seq_one_letter_code
_entity_poly.pdbx_strand_id
1 'polypeptide(L)'
;MDLLTSPRYLAQHTLSEKKKLPSTITPESALREQQCCLYLAVPPSSLPPSYMRMRTTVEHHVAGTMKRTVKMVPKTLKSVMFLEIADGAKETIITKLLEEHCTTVEACQSVLELGISWVASSEDPFEVSMGWLILRSLEEKEHTKNIPIKMVEMLMTSNNFQHNRKEIPLLIAWCCKQNFSEDIETLLKQNAINVMCRTAGCSVDAVVTIVTLLREHPICLPIDFTSIMALSEAVVVCLAVTPLPEPRKLKTFYEGVGEVQEFLRYIWMCAGAHVCDELALSALKVLYSAISNTGYFNNLMECVMLDKFVISPALASVLQLIEPHVMSFAVSGIISGDLSEEILSSALNALCMWLLQASCYPSVTHWVLQLFNALESEGRYSLLLGVSENKIDRLFIALQLPLLRDGVAPVVWHMLAASQQKFIFHKIVARIPSVALQLKKEDSESSRQCLQTMLDMCHVLMDRFPGHDSLYQPIVTVIQDCPSYTRGQFLNKNGPVWAISPVLPSPGVSEVSTTGRVGLNNLVNTCYINSVLQALFMTRRTMLSTGRVQPEPAWDQALARLKILRHRS
;
A
#
# COMPACT_ATOMS: atom_id res chain seq x y z
N MET A 1 35.30 -61.11 46.36
CA MET A 1 34.66 -59.91 46.96
C MET A 1 33.33 -59.70 46.25
N ASP A 2 32.36 -60.62 46.36
CA ASP A 2 31.60 -60.98 47.57
C ASP A 2 31.03 -59.73 48.26
N LEU A 3 29.76 -59.58 48.61
CA LEU A 3 28.49 -60.29 48.41
C LEU A 3 27.48 -59.47 49.27
N LEU A 4 26.20 -59.42 48.86
CA LEU A 4 25.01 -59.25 49.75
C LEU A 4 24.72 -57.83 50.32
N THR A 5 23.50 -57.36 50.61
CA THR A 5 22.06 -57.66 50.35
C THR A 5 21.25 -56.54 51.03
N SER A 6 20.14 -56.12 50.38
CA SER A 6 18.84 -55.55 50.83
C SER A 6 18.42 -55.61 52.35
N PRO A 7 17.25 -55.06 52.80
CA PRO A 7 16.79 -53.66 53.00
C PRO A 7 16.12 -53.42 54.40
N ARG A 8 15.64 -52.18 54.69
CA ARG A 8 14.71 -51.70 55.77
C ARG A 8 15.32 -50.86 56.90
N TYR A 9 14.48 -49.95 57.43
CA TYR A 9 14.65 -48.90 58.47
C TYR A 9 15.19 -47.57 57.90
N LEU A 10 14.50 -46.41 57.94
CA LEU A 10 13.44 -45.93 58.82
C LEU A 10 12.39 -45.09 58.05
N ALA A 11 11.13 -45.30 58.40
CA ALA A 11 10.10 -44.28 58.37
C ALA A 11 10.05 -43.59 59.75
N GLN A 12 9.99 -42.26 59.81
CA GLN A 12 9.19 -41.46 60.77
C GLN A 12 9.53 -39.95 60.69
N HIS A 13 8.48 -39.13 60.88
CA HIS A 13 8.41 -37.66 60.93
C HIS A 13 8.49 -36.93 59.56
N THR A 14 7.52 -36.14 59.10
CA THR A 14 6.32 -35.54 59.74
C THR A 14 5.31 -35.14 58.66
N LEU A 15 4.03 -35.40 58.91
CA LEU A 15 2.87 -34.87 58.18
C LEU A 15 2.60 -33.40 58.51
N SER A 16 2.22 -32.61 57.50
CA SER A 16 1.26 -31.47 57.53
C SER A 16 1.59 -30.61 56.29
N GLU A 17 0.84 -30.58 55.19
CA GLU A 17 -0.55 -30.12 55.09
C GLU A 17 -1.17 -30.59 53.75
N LYS A 18 -2.39 -31.11 53.79
CA LYS A 18 -3.17 -31.59 52.64
C LYS A 18 -4.04 -30.46 52.06
N LYS A 19 -3.97 -30.23 50.74
CA LYS A 19 -5.15 -29.87 49.92
C LYS A 19 -5.18 -30.72 48.65
N LYS A 20 -6.38 -31.17 48.32
CA LYS A 20 -6.75 -32.35 47.50
C LYS A 20 -6.33 -32.25 46.03
N LEU A 21 -5.62 -33.26 45.53
CA LEU A 21 -5.64 -33.69 44.11
C LEU A 21 -6.52 -34.94 43.95
N PRO A 22 -7.18 -35.15 42.79
CA PRO A 22 -7.87 -36.40 42.49
C PRO A 22 -6.87 -37.53 42.22
N SER A 23 -7.04 -38.64 42.95
CA SER A 23 -6.51 -39.98 42.71
C SER A 23 -7.01 -40.53 41.35
N THR A 24 -6.31 -41.37 40.57
CA THR A 24 -5.61 -42.62 40.90
C THR A 24 -4.78 -43.10 39.69
N ILE A 25 -3.48 -43.33 39.86
CA ILE A 25 -2.73 -44.39 39.17
C ILE A 25 -1.94 -45.08 40.29
N THR A 26 -2.25 -46.35 40.56
CA THR A 26 -1.55 -47.13 41.60
C THR A 26 -0.23 -47.67 41.03
N PRO A 27 0.82 -47.85 41.85
CA PRO A 27 2.08 -48.44 41.38
C PRO A 27 1.92 -49.83 40.74
N GLU A 28 0.86 -50.58 41.08
CA GLU A 28 0.49 -51.84 40.43
C GLU A 28 0.02 -51.70 38.98
N SER A 29 -0.55 -50.56 38.58
CA SER A 29 -0.95 -50.36 37.17
C SER A 29 0.25 -50.08 36.27
N ALA A 30 1.28 -49.38 36.79
CA ALA A 30 2.54 -49.13 36.07
C ALA A 30 3.34 -50.44 35.85
N LEU A 31 3.32 -51.36 36.83
CA LEU A 31 3.97 -52.66 36.71
C LEU A 31 3.24 -53.58 35.70
N ARG A 32 1.90 -53.49 35.64
CA ARG A 32 1.08 -54.19 34.63
C ARG A 32 1.28 -53.65 33.22
N GLU A 33 1.44 -52.33 33.06
CA GLU A 33 1.76 -51.70 31.77
C GLU A 33 3.12 -52.13 31.23
N GLN A 34 4.16 -52.21 32.08
CA GLN A 34 5.46 -52.76 31.69
C GLN A 34 5.42 -54.23 31.28
N GLN A 35 4.61 -55.06 31.97
CA GLN A 35 4.40 -56.45 31.57
C GLN A 35 3.63 -56.57 30.24
N CYS A 36 2.67 -55.68 29.95
CA CYS A 36 1.92 -55.67 28.68
C CYS A 36 2.81 -55.39 27.46
N CYS A 37 3.83 -54.53 27.58
CA CYS A 37 4.76 -54.23 26.49
C CYS A 37 5.64 -55.42 26.09
N LEU A 38 5.97 -56.31 27.03
CA LEU A 38 6.75 -57.53 26.77
C LEU A 38 5.98 -58.58 25.92
N TYR A 39 4.65 -58.58 25.95
CA TYR A 39 3.82 -59.54 25.20
C TYR A 39 3.62 -59.17 23.72
N LEU A 40 3.76 -57.88 23.35
CA LEU A 40 3.64 -57.42 21.96
C LEU A 40 4.86 -57.77 21.10
N ALA A 41 6.01 -58.03 21.72
CA ALA A 41 7.27 -58.38 21.07
C ALA A 41 7.36 -59.87 20.63
N VAL A 42 6.38 -60.69 21.00
CA VAL A 42 6.38 -62.14 20.71
C VAL A 42 5.53 -62.45 19.46
N PRO A 43 6.04 -63.25 18.49
CA PRO A 43 5.29 -63.61 17.28
C PRO A 43 3.97 -64.34 17.60
N PRO A 44 2.86 -64.06 16.89
CA PRO A 44 1.54 -64.63 17.21
C PRO A 44 1.50 -66.16 17.18
N SER A 45 2.36 -66.78 16.36
CA SER A 45 2.48 -68.23 16.20
C SER A 45 3.05 -68.96 17.44
N SER A 46 3.53 -68.23 18.44
CA SER A 46 4.19 -68.79 19.63
C SER A 46 3.43 -68.58 20.94
N LEU A 47 2.22 -68.03 20.90
CA LEU A 47 1.42 -67.72 22.09
C LEU A 47 0.26 -68.70 22.30
N PRO A 48 -0.01 -69.15 23.54
CA PRO A 48 -1.19 -69.97 23.84
C PRO A 48 -2.52 -69.21 23.59
N PRO A 49 -3.64 -69.90 23.33
CA PRO A 49 -4.93 -69.28 22.99
C PRO A 49 -5.46 -68.30 24.05
N SER A 50 -5.13 -68.50 25.33
CA SER A 50 -5.47 -67.59 26.44
C SER A 50 -4.73 -66.25 26.35
N TYR A 51 -3.53 -66.23 25.77
CA TYR A 51 -2.70 -65.03 25.60
C TYR A 51 -3.06 -64.22 24.35
N MET A 52 -3.64 -64.85 23.32
CA MET A 52 -4.20 -64.15 22.16
C MET A 52 -5.39 -63.24 22.54
N ARG A 53 -6.23 -63.65 23.49
CA ARG A 53 -7.32 -62.80 24.05
C ARG A 53 -6.79 -61.62 24.87
N MET A 54 -5.70 -61.83 25.62
CA MET A 54 -5.04 -60.76 26.37
C MET A 54 -4.38 -59.74 25.42
N ARG A 55 -3.72 -60.21 24.36
CA ARG A 55 -3.12 -59.35 23.33
C ARG A 55 -4.16 -58.48 22.62
N THR A 56 -5.28 -59.04 22.17
CA THR A 56 -6.38 -58.28 21.54
C THR A 56 -7.02 -57.27 22.50
N THR A 57 -7.11 -57.60 23.80
CA THR A 57 -7.62 -56.67 24.82
C THR A 57 -6.63 -55.54 25.11
N VAL A 58 -5.33 -55.83 25.14
CA VAL A 58 -4.24 -54.85 25.30
C VAL A 58 -4.11 -53.97 24.06
N GLU A 59 -4.21 -54.52 22.85
CA GLU A 59 -4.25 -53.76 21.59
C GLU A 59 -5.47 -52.83 21.54
N HIS A 60 -6.65 -53.28 21.99
CA HIS A 60 -7.83 -52.42 22.13
C HIS A 60 -7.67 -51.34 23.22
N HIS A 61 -7.00 -51.65 24.33
CA HIS A 61 -6.74 -50.69 25.40
C HIS A 61 -5.71 -49.64 24.97
N VAL A 62 -4.59 -50.05 24.39
CA VAL A 62 -3.55 -49.16 23.83
C VAL A 62 -4.12 -48.30 22.71
N ALA A 63 -4.94 -48.85 21.80
CA ALA A 63 -5.65 -48.06 20.79
C ALA A 63 -6.67 -47.08 21.41
N GLY A 64 -7.32 -47.46 22.52
CA GLY A 64 -8.24 -46.60 23.28
C GLY A 64 -7.53 -45.48 24.05
N THR A 65 -6.36 -45.76 24.62
CA THR A 65 -5.52 -44.79 25.35
C THR A 65 -4.83 -43.85 24.38
N MET A 66 -4.29 -44.35 23.25
CA MET A 66 -3.77 -43.52 22.16
C MET A 66 -4.86 -42.59 21.59
N LYS A 67 -6.07 -43.08 21.33
CA LYS A 67 -7.20 -42.23 20.91
C LYS A 67 -7.60 -41.16 21.93
N ARG A 68 -7.38 -41.40 23.24
CA ARG A 68 -7.61 -40.39 24.30
C ARG A 68 -6.51 -39.32 24.34
N THR A 69 -5.23 -39.70 24.19
CA THR A 69 -4.10 -38.74 24.10
C THR A 69 -4.17 -37.88 22.83
N VAL A 70 -4.53 -38.47 21.68
CA VAL A 70 -4.67 -37.77 20.39
C VAL A 70 -5.73 -36.66 20.44
N LYS A 71 -6.88 -36.90 21.07
CA LYS A 71 -7.94 -35.89 21.26
C LYS A 71 -7.64 -34.83 22.32
N MET A 72 -6.57 -35.00 23.09
CA MET A 72 -6.20 -34.09 24.17
C MET A 72 -5.18 -33.04 23.77
N VAL A 73 -4.33 -33.29 22.75
CA VAL A 73 -3.26 -32.34 22.36
C VAL A 73 -3.80 -30.92 22.06
N PRO A 74 -4.85 -30.73 21.23
CA PRO A 74 -5.39 -29.38 20.98
C PRO A 74 -5.97 -28.73 22.24
N LYS A 75 -6.54 -29.53 23.16
CA LYS A 75 -7.08 -29.01 24.43
C LYS A 75 -5.96 -28.60 25.39
N THR A 76 -4.89 -29.39 25.46
CA THR A 76 -3.71 -29.08 26.26
C THR A 76 -3.02 -27.82 25.73
N LEU A 77 -2.87 -27.68 24.40
CA LEU A 77 -2.33 -26.46 23.78
C LEU A 77 -3.16 -25.23 24.15
N LYS A 78 -4.50 -25.32 24.09
CA LYS A 78 -5.39 -24.25 24.58
C LYS A 78 -5.19 -23.97 26.07
N SER A 79 -5.03 -25.00 26.90
CA SER A 79 -4.79 -24.82 28.34
C SER A 79 -3.46 -24.11 28.65
N VAL A 80 -2.41 -24.32 27.84
CA VAL A 80 -1.11 -23.65 28.01
C VAL A 80 -1.25 -22.12 27.83
N MET A 81 -2.17 -21.66 26.99
CA MET A 81 -2.40 -20.22 26.78
C MET A 81 -2.86 -19.52 28.07
N PHE A 82 -3.62 -20.20 28.91
CA PHE A 82 -4.14 -19.69 30.19
C PHE A 82 -3.15 -19.79 31.36
N LEU A 83 -1.95 -20.35 31.16
CA LEU A 83 -0.95 -20.41 32.23
C LEU A 83 -0.36 -19.02 32.51
N GLU A 84 -0.24 -18.66 33.78
CA GLU A 84 0.42 -17.44 34.24
C GLU A 84 1.95 -17.64 34.30
N ILE A 85 2.55 -17.91 33.15
CA ILE A 85 4.01 -18.08 32.97
C ILE A 85 4.50 -17.19 31.83
N ALA A 86 5.80 -16.94 31.78
CA ALA A 86 6.41 -16.14 30.72
C ALA A 86 6.17 -16.74 29.32
N ASP A 87 5.97 -15.89 28.32
CA ASP A 87 5.63 -16.30 26.95
C ASP A 87 6.67 -17.24 26.34
N GLY A 88 7.97 -16.99 26.54
CA GLY A 88 9.02 -17.91 26.10
C GLY A 88 8.97 -19.30 26.76
N ALA A 89 8.42 -19.40 27.98
CA ALA A 89 8.17 -20.69 28.61
C ALA A 89 6.96 -21.40 27.97
N LYS A 90 5.90 -20.66 27.61
CA LYS A 90 4.76 -21.21 26.86
C LYS A 90 5.20 -21.74 25.50
N GLU A 91 6.01 -20.97 24.76
CA GLU A 91 6.61 -21.40 23.48
C GLU A 91 7.36 -22.72 23.62
N THR A 92 8.26 -22.80 24.60
CA THR A 92 9.06 -24.01 24.85
C THR A 92 8.18 -25.22 25.18
N ILE A 93 7.11 -25.03 25.97
CA ILE A 93 6.17 -26.09 26.30
C ILE A 93 5.41 -26.55 25.06
N ILE A 94 4.92 -25.61 24.23
CA ILE A 94 4.22 -25.93 22.99
C ILE A 94 5.12 -26.74 22.06
N THR A 95 6.35 -26.29 21.80
CA THR A 95 7.28 -27.01 20.93
C THR A 95 7.50 -28.45 21.39
N LYS A 96 7.74 -28.67 22.70
CA LYS A 96 7.89 -30.02 23.26
C LYS A 96 6.63 -30.87 23.11
N LEU A 97 5.45 -30.30 23.36
CA LEU A 97 4.19 -31.01 23.19
C LEU A 97 3.96 -31.44 21.73
N LEU A 98 4.36 -30.61 20.77
CA LEU A 98 4.27 -30.92 19.34
C LEU A 98 5.24 -32.02 18.92
N GLU A 99 6.45 -32.02 19.48
CA GLU A 99 7.46 -33.07 19.26
C GLU A 99 7.01 -34.42 19.83
N GLU A 100 6.55 -34.45 21.08
CA GLU A 100 6.25 -35.68 21.82
C GLU A 100 4.90 -36.33 21.43
N HIS A 101 3.92 -35.54 20.99
CA HIS A 101 2.53 -36.03 20.86
C HIS A 101 1.92 -35.91 19.46
N CYS A 102 2.54 -35.21 18.51
CA CYS A 102 2.09 -35.18 17.12
C CYS A 102 2.82 -36.27 16.32
N THR A 103 2.46 -37.53 16.61
CA THR A 103 3.05 -38.74 16.00
C THR A 103 2.08 -39.50 15.12
N THR A 104 0.77 -39.22 15.22
CA THR A 104 -0.27 -39.83 14.38
C THR A 104 -0.87 -38.81 13.40
N VAL A 105 -1.40 -39.29 12.28
CA VAL A 105 -2.10 -38.47 11.27
C VAL A 105 -3.22 -37.65 11.92
N GLU A 106 -4.04 -38.30 12.76
CA GLU A 106 -5.22 -37.70 13.40
C GLU A 106 -4.84 -36.60 14.40
N ALA A 107 -3.74 -36.80 15.16
CA ALA A 107 -3.22 -35.78 16.06
C ALA A 107 -2.71 -34.57 15.28
N CYS A 108 -1.94 -34.82 14.22
CA CYS A 108 -1.38 -33.74 13.42
C CYS A 108 -2.44 -32.97 12.62
N GLN A 109 -3.50 -33.63 12.13
CA GLN A 109 -4.65 -32.95 11.54
C GLN A 109 -5.40 -32.07 12.55
N SER A 110 -5.65 -32.58 13.76
CA SER A 110 -6.36 -31.80 14.79
C SER A 110 -5.57 -30.58 15.26
N VAL A 111 -4.23 -30.70 15.31
CA VAL A 111 -3.32 -29.60 15.67
C VAL A 111 -3.16 -28.62 14.51
N LEU A 112 -3.14 -29.11 13.27
CA LEU A 112 -3.14 -28.29 12.06
C LEU A 112 -4.38 -27.39 12.00
N GLU A 113 -5.58 -27.96 12.19
CA GLU A 113 -6.83 -27.20 12.23
C GLU A 113 -6.82 -26.14 13.33
N LEU A 114 -6.26 -26.45 14.50
CA LEU A 114 -6.09 -25.49 15.59
C LEU A 114 -5.16 -24.35 15.18
N GLY A 115 -4.00 -24.65 14.59
CA GLY A 115 -3.02 -23.65 14.16
C GLY A 115 -3.61 -22.70 13.11
N ILE A 116 -4.28 -23.23 12.08
CA ILE A 116 -4.94 -22.42 11.05
C ILE A 116 -6.04 -21.55 11.69
N SER A 117 -6.85 -22.11 12.59
CA SER A 117 -7.91 -21.38 13.28
C SER A 117 -7.37 -20.24 14.16
N TRP A 118 -6.26 -20.45 14.87
CA TRP A 118 -5.63 -19.42 15.68
C TRP A 118 -5.10 -18.28 14.82
N VAL A 119 -4.38 -18.58 13.74
CA VAL A 119 -3.89 -17.55 12.82
C VAL A 119 -5.04 -16.79 12.17
N ALA A 120 -6.07 -17.49 11.68
CA ALA A 120 -7.14 -16.86 10.91
C ALA A 120 -8.14 -16.06 11.76
N SER A 121 -8.38 -16.44 13.02
CA SER A 121 -9.55 -15.96 13.77
C SER A 121 -9.30 -15.57 15.23
N SER A 122 -8.12 -15.81 15.81
CA SER A 122 -7.89 -15.38 17.20
C SER A 122 -7.80 -13.87 17.33
N GLU A 123 -8.40 -13.31 18.40
CA GLU A 123 -8.26 -11.90 18.77
C GLU A 123 -6.96 -11.61 19.54
N ASP A 124 -6.31 -12.64 20.10
CA ASP A 124 -5.06 -12.50 20.85
C ASP A 124 -3.84 -12.59 19.91
N PRO A 125 -3.04 -11.52 19.77
CA PRO A 125 -1.81 -11.56 18.96
C PRO A 125 -0.84 -12.66 19.38
N PHE A 126 -0.82 -13.04 20.66
CA PHE A 126 0.02 -14.13 21.13
C PHE A 126 -0.47 -15.49 20.60
N GLU A 127 -1.79 -15.75 20.63
CA GLU A 127 -2.36 -16.96 20.01
C GLU A 127 -2.11 -17.02 18.51
N VAL A 128 -2.16 -15.88 17.80
CA VAL A 128 -1.79 -15.81 16.36
C VAL A 128 -0.32 -16.21 16.16
N SER A 129 0.59 -15.69 16.98
CA SER A 129 2.01 -16.06 16.97
C SER A 129 2.21 -17.55 17.25
N MET A 130 1.51 -18.09 18.26
CA MET A 130 1.56 -19.53 18.58
C MET A 130 0.95 -20.39 17.47
N GLY A 131 -0.08 -19.89 16.79
CA GLY A 131 -0.63 -20.52 15.59
C GLY A 131 0.44 -20.69 14.52
N TRP A 132 1.19 -19.64 14.19
CA TRP A 132 2.33 -19.73 13.27
C TRP A 132 3.44 -20.66 13.77
N LEU A 133 3.74 -20.66 15.07
CA LEU A 133 4.72 -21.60 15.66
C LEU A 133 4.26 -23.06 15.47
N ILE A 134 2.98 -23.36 15.70
CA ILE A 134 2.39 -24.67 15.47
C ILE A 134 2.56 -25.06 14.00
N LEU A 135 2.14 -24.20 13.06
CA LEU A 135 2.20 -24.49 11.63
C LEU A 135 3.65 -24.76 11.18
N ARG A 136 4.61 -23.93 11.60
CA ARG A 136 6.04 -24.13 11.29
C ARG A 136 6.58 -25.47 11.83
N SER A 137 6.20 -25.84 13.05
CA SER A 137 6.60 -27.11 13.68
C SER A 137 6.02 -28.33 12.97
N LEU A 138 4.98 -28.13 12.15
CA LEU A 138 4.35 -29.19 11.39
C LEU A 138 4.90 -29.28 9.95
N GLU A 139 5.56 -28.25 9.40
CA GLU A 139 6.02 -28.21 7.99
C GLU A 139 6.86 -29.43 7.58
N GLU A 140 7.66 -29.98 8.49
CA GLU A 140 8.56 -31.11 8.20
C GLU A 140 7.87 -32.49 8.28
N LYS A 141 6.62 -32.56 8.74
CA LYS A 141 5.92 -33.82 8.99
C LYS A 141 5.08 -34.23 7.77
N GLU A 142 5.29 -35.43 7.22
CA GLU A 142 4.52 -35.92 6.04
C GLU A 142 2.99 -35.86 6.20
N HIS A 143 2.49 -35.93 7.44
CA HIS A 143 1.07 -35.91 7.76
C HIS A 143 0.39 -34.53 7.60
N THR A 144 1.14 -33.46 7.32
CA THR A 144 0.57 -32.13 6.99
C THR A 144 0.08 -31.99 5.57
N LYS A 145 0.40 -32.95 4.69
CA LYS A 145 -0.01 -32.92 3.29
C LYS A 145 -1.51 -33.12 3.07
N ASN A 146 -2.31 -33.36 4.10
CA ASN A 146 -3.77 -33.50 3.99
C ASN A 146 -4.50 -32.31 4.62
N ILE A 147 -4.27 -31.12 4.08
CA ILE A 147 -4.98 -29.90 4.52
C ILE A 147 -6.47 -30.03 4.15
N PRO A 148 -7.40 -29.77 5.08
CA PRO A 148 -8.82 -29.77 4.77
C PRO A 148 -9.17 -28.70 3.73
N ILE A 149 -9.62 -29.13 2.54
CA ILE A 149 -9.95 -28.26 1.40
C ILE A 149 -10.98 -27.19 1.77
N LYS A 150 -12.01 -27.55 2.55
CA LYS A 150 -13.03 -26.60 3.05
C LYS A 150 -12.44 -25.44 3.86
N MET A 151 -11.33 -25.68 4.55
CA MET A 151 -10.64 -24.64 5.32
C MET A 151 -9.96 -23.66 4.36
N VAL A 152 -9.27 -24.17 3.34
CA VAL A 152 -8.62 -23.36 2.30
C VAL A 152 -9.65 -22.53 1.52
N GLU A 153 -10.76 -23.15 1.14
CA GLU A 153 -11.90 -22.47 0.52
C GLU A 153 -12.43 -21.34 1.40
N MET A 154 -12.59 -21.58 2.70
CA MET A 154 -13.03 -20.56 3.66
C MET A 154 -12.05 -19.39 3.72
N LEU A 155 -10.74 -19.64 3.75
CA LEU A 155 -9.71 -18.58 3.75
C LEU A 155 -9.79 -17.70 2.49
N MET A 156 -10.05 -18.32 1.33
CA MET A 156 -10.14 -17.63 0.04
C MET A 156 -11.45 -16.87 -0.17
N THR A 157 -12.55 -17.30 0.45
CA THR A 157 -13.91 -16.80 0.14
C THR A 157 -14.58 -16.04 1.28
N SER A 158 -14.28 -16.34 2.55
CA SER A 158 -15.02 -15.84 3.70
C SER A 158 -14.56 -14.46 4.18
N ASN A 159 -15.49 -13.54 4.43
CA ASN A 159 -15.18 -12.20 4.95
C ASN A 159 -15.05 -12.14 6.48
N ASN A 160 -15.07 -13.29 7.16
CA ASN A 160 -15.11 -13.36 8.62
C ASN A 160 -13.76 -13.07 9.30
N PHE A 161 -12.67 -12.96 8.55
CA PHE A 161 -11.31 -12.85 9.08
C PHE A 161 -10.80 -11.40 9.16
N GLN A 162 -11.66 -10.45 9.50
CA GLN A 162 -11.30 -9.02 9.47
C GLN A 162 -10.16 -8.66 10.45
N HIS A 163 -10.13 -9.29 11.63
CA HIS A 163 -9.11 -9.03 12.65
C HIS A 163 -7.70 -9.42 12.19
N ASN A 164 -7.56 -10.61 11.58
CA ASN A 164 -6.26 -11.15 11.16
C ASN A 164 -6.09 -11.13 9.64
N ARG A 165 -6.73 -10.17 8.96
CA ARG A 165 -6.72 -10.06 7.50
C ARG A 165 -5.31 -10.13 6.91
N LYS A 166 -4.32 -9.52 7.57
CA LYS A 166 -2.92 -9.48 7.12
C LYS A 166 -2.25 -10.86 7.10
N GLU A 167 -2.74 -11.80 7.90
CA GLU A 167 -2.22 -13.15 8.02
C GLU A 167 -2.82 -14.08 6.96
N ILE A 168 -4.03 -13.79 6.45
CA ILE A 168 -4.77 -14.67 5.54
C ILE A 168 -4.02 -14.96 4.24
N PRO A 169 -3.43 -13.99 3.52
CA PRO A 169 -2.65 -14.28 2.32
C PRO A 169 -1.45 -15.21 2.59
N LEU A 170 -0.74 -14.97 3.70
CA LEU A 170 0.39 -15.80 4.12
C LEU A 170 -0.06 -17.23 4.44
N LEU A 171 -1.21 -17.37 5.10
CA LEU A 171 -1.79 -18.65 5.46
C LEU A 171 -2.29 -19.43 4.24
N ILE A 172 -2.86 -18.75 3.24
CA ILE A 172 -3.22 -19.37 1.95
C ILE A 172 -1.98 -19.92 1.25
N ALA A 173 -0.93 -19.09 1.12
CA ALA A 173 0.31 -19.51 0.48
C ALA A 173 0.99 -20.67 1.22
N TRP A 174 0.98 -20.61 2.56
CA TRP A 174 1.46 -21.70 3.40
C TRP A 174 0.69 -23.00 3.11
N CYS A 175 -0.65 -22.95 3.08
CA CYS A 175 -1.47 -24.12 2.78
C CYS A 175 -1.13 -24.71 1.40
N CYS A 176 -1.02 -23.87 0.38
CA CYS A 176 -0.69 -24.32 -0.98
C CYS A 176 0.71 -24.94 -1.07
N LYS A 177 1.69 -24.41 -0.32
CA LYS A 177 3.05 -24.97 -0.25
C LYS A 177 3.09 -26.36 0.38
N GLN A 178 2.27 -26.60 1.41
CA GLN A 178 2.24 -27.89 2.10
C GLN A 178 1.54 -28.98 1.30
N ASN A 179 0.46 -28.64 0.60
CA ASN A 179 -0.29 -29.57 -0.22
C ASN A 179 -0.88 -28.86 -1.44
N PHE A 180 -0.28 -29.04 -2.60
CA PHE A 180 -0.84 -28.56 -3.85
C PHE A 180 -1.56 -29.71 -4.57
N SER A 181 -2.89 -29.80 -4.38
CA SER A 181 -3.75 -30.78 -5.04
C SER A 181 -4.59 -30.16 -6.16
N GLU A 182 -5.17 -30.98 -7.03
CA GLU A 182 -6.07 -30.54 -8.13
C GLU A 182 -7.28 -29.74 -7.61
N ASP A 183 -7.78 -30.07 -6.42
CA ASP A 183 -8.85 -29.32 -5.76
C ASP A 183 -8.40 -27.90 -5.37
N ILE A 184 -7.19 -27.77 -4.81
CA ILE A 184 -6.62 -26.47 -4.41
C ILE A 184 -6.28 -25.64 -5.65
N GLU A 185 -5.76 -26.28 -6.70
CA GLU A 185 -5.54 -25.65 -7.99
C GLU A 185 -6.84 -25.05 -8.55
N THR A 186 -7.92 -25.83 -8.55
CA THR A 186 -9.24 -25.40 -9.02
C THR A 186 -9.78 -24.25 -8.17
N LEU A 187 -9.65 -24.32 -6.85
CA LEU A 187 -10.05 -23.25 -5.93
C LEU A 187 -9.25 -21.97 -6.17
N LEU A 188 -7.93 -22.06 -6.30
CA LEU A 188 -7.07 -20.91 -6.61
C LEU A 188 -7.45 -20.29 -7.95
N LYS A 189 -7.67 -21.10 -8.98
CA LYS A 189 -8.08 -20.62 -10.31
C LYS A 189 -9.40 -19.86 -10.27
N GLN A 190 -10.35 -20.32 -9.48
CA GLN A 190 -11.66 -19.66 -9.31
C GLN A 190 -11.58 -18.39 -8.44
N ASN A 191 -10.58 -18.30 -7.54
CA ASN A 191 -10.52 -17.26 -6.52
C ASN A 191 -9.27 -16.37 -6.59
N ALA A 192 -8.41 -16.48 -7.62
CA ALA A 192 -7.14 -15.75 -7.71
C ALA A 192 -7.31 -14.23 -7.53
N ILE A 193 -8.35 -13.66 -8.15
CA ILE A 193 -8.69 -12.23 -8.03
C ILE A 193 -9.10 -11.91 -6.58
N ASN A 194 -9.92 -12.74 -5.95
CA ASN A 194 -10.37 -12.55 -4.55
C ASN A 194 -9.19 -12.64 -3.57
N VAL A 195 -8.32 -13.63 -3.73
CA VAL A 195 -7.08 -13.78 -2.96
C VAL A 195 -6.22 -12.52 -3.10
N MET A 196 -6.08 -11.99 -4.33
CA MET A 196 -5.32 -10.77 -4.54
C MET A 196 -5.99 -9.55 -3.86
N CYS A 197 -7.29 -9.34 -4.04
CA CYS A 197 -8.04 -8.27 -3.39
C CYS A 197 -7.96 -8.33 -1.85
N ARG A 198 -7.94 -9.53 -1.25
CA ARG A 198 -7.75 -9.70 0.20
C ARG A 198 -6.39 -9.24 0.68
N THR A 199 -5.38 -9.44 -0.15
CA THR A 199 -3.99 -9.09 0.12
C THR A 199 -3.76 -7.57 0.04
N ALA A 200 -4.64 -6.82 -0.63
CA ALA A 200 -4.59 -5.37 -0.64
C ALA A 200 -4.62 -4.81 0.80
N GLY A 201 -3.72 -3.87 1.11
CA GLY A 201 -3.55 -3.29 2.45
C GLY A 201 -2.69 -4.14 3.41
N CYS A 202 -2.27 -5.34 2.99
CA CYS A 202 -1.28 -6.14 3.72
C CYS A 202 0.15 -5.66 3.42
N SER A 203 1.16 -6.27 4.06
CA SER A 203 2.56 -5.95 3.78
C SER A 203 2.95 -6.27 2.33
N VAL A 204 3.99 -5.61 1.83
CA VAL A 204 4.54 -5.95 0.50
C VAL A 204 4.97 -7.42 0.42
N ASP A 205 5.48 -7.98 1.53
CA ASP A 205 5.89 -9.37 1.62
C ASP A 205 4.71 -10.33 1.40
N ALA A 206 3.51 -9.98 1.89
CA ALA A 206 2.31 -10.77 1.65
C ALA A 206 1.88 -10.72 0.17
N VAL A 207 1.97 -9.54 -0.46
CA VAL A 207 1.72 -9.38 -1.90
C VAL A 207 2.71 -10.22 -2.69
N VAL A 208 4.01 -10.12 -2.39
CA VAL A 208 5.10 -10.90 -3.01
C VAL A 208 4.83 -12.39 -2.87
N THR A 209 4.47 -12.86 -1.67
CA THR A 209 4.18 -14.27 -1.40
C THR A 209 3.07 -14.81 -2.31
N ILE A 210 1.98 -14.06 -2.47
CA ILE A 210 0.85 -14.46 -3.34
C ILE A 210 1.24 -14.42 -4.82
N VAL A 211 1.92 -13.37 -5.30
CA VAL A 211 2.32 -13.31 -6.71
C VAL A 211 3.35 -14.38 -7.06
N THR A 212 4.24 -14.74 -6.12
CA THR A 212 5.17 -15.86 -6.28
C THR A 212 4.42 -17.18 -6.37
N LEU A 213 3.43 -17.43 -5.49
CA LEU A 213 2.58 -18.62 -5.56
C LEU A 213 1.88 -18.73 -6.93
N LEU A 214 1.29 -17.64 -7.43
CA LEU A 214 0.61 -17.63 -8.73
C LEU A 214 1.58 -17.79 -9.91
N ARG A 215 2.82 -17.31 -9.77
CA ARG A 215 3.88 -17.49 -10.76
C ARG A 215 4.41 -18.93 -10.79
N GLU A 216 4.53 -19.57 -9.63
CA GLU A 216 4.95 -20.98 -9.50
C GLU A 216 3.89 -21.95 -10.04
N HIS A 217 2.61 -21.55 -10.02
CA HIS A 217 1.49 -22.33 -10.55
C HIS A 217 0.71 -21.57 -11.64
N PRO A 218 1.27 -21.39 -12.85
CA PRO A 218 0.63 -20.62 -13.93
C PRO A 218 -0.75 -21.15 -14.36
N ILE A 219 -1.03 -22.43 -14.12
CA ILE A 219 -2.33 -23.06 -14.41
C ILE A 219 -3.49 -22.47 -13.60
N CYS A 220 -3.18 -21.84 -12.46
CA CYS A 220 -4.14 -21.11 -11.62
C CYS A 220 -4.42 -19.69 -12.15
N LEU A 221 -3.68 -19.21 -13.16
CA LEU A 221 -3.96 -17.90 -13.73
C LEU A 221 -5.23 -17.93 -14.60
N PRO A 222 -5.98 -16.82 -14.63
CA PRO A 222 -7.09 -16.69 -15.55
C PRO A 222 -6.63 -16.80 -17.01
N ILE A 223 -7.49 -17.35 -17.86
CA ILE A 223 -7.19 -17.56 -19.29
C ILE A 223 -7.96 -16.57 -20.15
N ASP A 224 -9.14 -16.13 -19.69
CA ASP A 224 -9.93 -15.13 -20.38
C ASP A 224 -9.41 -13.71 -20.12
N PHE A 225 -9.50 -12.88 -21.15
CA PHE A 225 -9.01 -11.51 -21.12
C PHE A 225 -9.62 -10.67 -19.99
N THR A 226 -10.93 -10.80 -19.76
CA THR A 226 -11.64 -10.04 -18.72
C THR A 226 -11.10 -10.35 -17.33
N SER A 227 -10.85 -11.62 -17.04
CA SER A 227 -10.33 -12.04 -15.73
C SER A 227 -8.83 -11.73 -15.58
N ILE A 228 -8.03 -11.76 -16.65
CA ILE A 228 -6.65 -11.27 -16.62
C ILE A 228 -6.62 -9.76 -16.35
N MET A 229 -7.51 -8.99 -17.00
CA MET A 229 -7.66 -7.57 -16.73
C MET A 229 -8.04 -7.32 -15.27
N ALA A 230 -9.05 -8.02 -14.75
CA ALA A 230 -9.46 -7.90 -13.35
C ALA A 230 -8.34 -8.28 -12.36
N LEU A 231 -7.54 -9.31 -12.67
CA LEU A 231 -6.37 -9.67 -11.88
C LEU A 231 -5.29 -8.58 -11.93
N SER A 232 -5.02 -8.04 -13.11
CA SER A 232 -4.10 -6.90 -13.31
C SER A 232 -4.54 -5.69 -12.47
N GLU A 233 -5.82 -5.33 -12.53
CA GLU A 233 -6.37 -4.24 -11.71
C GLU A 233 -6.25 -4.53 -10.21
N ALA A 234 -6.51 -5.77 -9.77
CA ALA A 234 -6.34 -6.16 -8.37
C ALA A 234 -4.89 -6.05 -7.88
N VAL A 235 -3.90 -6.42 -8.71
CA VAL A 235 -2.47 -6.23 -8.41
C VAL A 235 -2.13 -4.74 -8.29
N VAL A 236 -2.64 -3.91 -9.20
CA VAL A 236 -2.45 -2.45 -9.16
C VAL A 236 -3.09 -1.85 -7.90
N VAL A 237 -4.27 -2.30 -7.49
CA VAL A 237 -4.90 -1.90 -6.22
C VAL A 237 -4.03 -2.29 -5.03
N CYS A 238 -3.45 -3.50 -5.02
CA CYS A 238 -2.52 -3.89 -3.96
C CYS A 238 -1.33 -2.94 -3.88
N LEU A 239 -0.70 -2.62 -5.00
CA LEU A 239 0.38 -1.63 -5.05
C LEU A 239 -0.07 -0.26 -4.54
N ALA A 240 -1.29 0.17 -4.87
CA ALA A 240 -1.85 1.44 -4.44
C ALA A 240 -2.07 1.55 -2.93
N VAL A 241 -2.45 0.45 -2.25
CA VAL A 241 -2.80 0.48 -0.83
C VAL A 241 -1.80 -0.23 0.09
N THR A 242 -0.68 -0.72 -0.45
CA THR A 242 0.38 -1.34 0.37
C THR A 242 1.00 -0.28 1.30
N PRO A 243 1.03 -0.51 2.62
CA PRO A 243 1.55 0.46 3.58
C PRO A 243 3.05 0.66 3.39
N LEU A 244 3.47 1.93 3.45
CA LEU A 244 4.89 2.28 3.41
C LEU A 244 5.59 1.79 4.69
N PRO A 245 6.75 1.13 4.58
CA PRO A 245 7.46 0.62 5.74
C PRO A 245 8.22 1.72 6.48
N GLU A 246 8.83 1.37 7.61
CA GLU A 246 9.83 2.23 8.25
C GLU A 246 11.03 2.52 7.32
N PRO A 247 11.70 3.68 7.46
CA PRO A 247 12.80 4.09 6.59
C PRO A 247 13.92 3.05 6.43
N ARG A 248 14.17 2.25 7.48
CA ARG A 248 15.22 1.19 7.47
C ARG A 248 14.90 0.03 6.54
N LYS A 249 13.62 -0.19 6.21
CA LYS A 249 13.12 -1.29 5.37
C LYS A 249 12.68 -0.81 3.97
N LEU A 250 12.97 0.45 3.60
CA LEU A 250 12.58 0.99 2.29
C LEU A 250 13.24 0.23 1.13
N LYS A 251 14.51 -0.17 1.29
CA LYS A 251 15.22 -0.94 0.26
C LYS A 251 14.54 -2.27 -0.04
N THR A 252 14.33 -3.09 0.99
CA THR A 252 13.66 -4.40 0.87
C THR A 252 12.22 -4.25 0.38
N PHE A 253 11.55 -3.15 0.75
CA PHE A 253 10.22 -2.86 0.24
C PHE A 253 10.20 -2.61 -1.26
N TYR A 254 11.10 -1.77 -1.78
CA TYR A 254 11.15 -1.52 -3.23
C TYR A 254 11.67 -2.73 -4.03
N GLU A 255 12.50 -3.60 -3.44
CA GLU A 255 12.82 -4.91 -4.01
C GLU A 255 11.55 -5.78 -4.15
N GLY A 256 10.71 -5.84 -3.10
CA GLY A 256 9.42 -6.53 -3.17
C GLY A 256 8.44 -5.90 -4.17
N VAL A 257 8.38 -4.57 -4.26
CA VAL A 257 7.58 -3.88 -5.30
C VAL A 257 8.06 -4.26 -6.71
N GLY A 258 9.37 -4.42 -6.90
CA GLY A 258 9.95 -4.92 -8.14
C GLY A 258 9.42 -6.30 -8.52
N GLU A 259 9.37 -7.25 -7.58
CA GLU A 259 8.81 -8.59 -7.84
C GLU A 259 7.34 -8.56 -8.28
N VAL A 260 6.54 -7.71 -7.63
CA VAL A 260 5.13 -7.50 -7.98
C VAL A 260 5.00 -6.86 -9.36
N GLN A 261 5.87 -5.89 -9.69
CA GLN A 261 5.94 -5.26 -11.01
C GLN A 261 6.31 -6.27 -12.10
N GLU A 262 7.28 -7.15 -11.85
CA GLU A 262 7.66 -8.24 -12.76
C GLU A 262 6.50 -9.23 -12.96
N PHE A 263 5.72 -9.51 -11.92
CA PHE A 263 4.53 -10.37 -12.02
C PHE A 263 3.44 -9.71 -12.87
N LEU A 264 3.22 -8.41 -12.69
CA LEU A 264 2.29 -7.65 -13.51
C LEU A 264 2.69 -7.71 -15.00
N ARG A 265 3.99 -7.57 -15.30
CA ARG A 265 4.49 -7.73 -16.68
C ARG A 265 4.27 -9.16 -17.20
N TYR A 266 4.53 -10.16 -16.35
CA TYR A 266 4.33 -11.56 -16.70
C TYR A 266 2.87 -11.86 -17.10
N ILE A 267 1.89 -11.42 -16.32
CA ILE A 267 0.47 -11.66 -16.65
C ILE A 267 0.04 -10.95 -17.94
N TRP A 268 0.60 -9.77 -18.24
CA TRP A 268 0.34 -9.08 -19.51
C TRP A 268 0.92 -9.86 -20.69
N MET A 269 2.15 -10.38 -20.55
CA MET A 269 2.76 -11.22 -21.59
C MET A 269 1.97 -12.51 -21.83
N CYS A 270 1.40 -13.11 -20.78
CA CYS A 270 0.55 -14.29 -20.91
C CYS A 270 -0.74 -14.03 -21.71
N ALA A 271 -1.29 -12.81 -21.66
CA ALA A 271 -2.47 -12.44 -22.45
C ALA A 271 -2.18 -12.24 -23.95
N GLY A 272 -0.91 -12.04 -24.31
CA GLY A 272 -0.44 -11.83 -25.68
C GLY A 272 -0.14 -10.37 -26.02
N ALA A 273 0.82 -10.17 -26.93
CA ALA A 273 1.36 -8.84 -27.26
C ALA A 273 0.30 -7.85 -27.78
N HIS A 274 -0.72 -8.31 -28.51
CA HIS A 274 -1.75 -7.45 -29.09
C HIS A 274 -2.70 -6.83 -28.06
N VAL A 275 -2.76 -7.36 -26.84
CA VAL A 275 -3.68 -6.92 -25.79
C VAL A 275 -2.96 -6.32 -24.59
N CYS A 276 -1.62 -6.31 -24.62
CA CYS A 276 -0.78 -5.68 -23.59
C CYS A 276 -1.10 -4.19 -23.43
N ASP A 277 -1.35 -3.48 -24.52
CA ASP A 277 -1.68 -2.05 -24.48
C ASP A 277 -3.02 -1.79 -23.76
N GLU A 278 -4.03 -2.64 -23.99
CA GLU A 278 -5.32 -2.53 -23.31
C GLU A 278 -5.20 -2.80 -21.80
N LEU A 279 -4.39 -3.79 -21.41
CA LEU A 279 -4.09 -4.08 -20.01
C LEU A 279 -3.31 -2.95 -19.35
N ALA A 280 -2.34 -2.38 -20.06
CA ALA A 280 -1.56 -1.22 -19.62
C ALA A 280 -2.46 -0.01 -19.42
N LEU A 281 -3.41 0.24 -20.34
CA LEU A 281 -4.39 1.32 -20.22
C LEU A 281 -5.37 1.09 -19.07
N SER A 282 -5.81 -0.15 -18.82
CA SER A 282 -6.63 -0.50 -17.66
C SER A 282 -5.86 -0.25 -16.35
N ALA A 283 -4.61 -0.70 -16.25
CA ALA A 283 -3.76 -0.43 -15.09
C ALA A 283 -3.54 1.06 -14.85
N LEU A 284 -3.31 1.83 -15.92
CA LEU A 284 -3.23 3.29 -15.85
C LEU A 284 -4.54 3.91 -15.37
N LYS A 285 -5.69 3.44 -15.86
CA LYS A 285 -7.00 3.93 -15.41
C LYS A 285 -7.19 3.74 -13.90
N VAL A 286 -6.81 2.57 -13.36
CA VAL A 286 -6.81 2.32 -11.90
C VAL A 286 -5.87 3.29 -11.19
N LEU A 287 -4.63 3.44 -11.68
CA LEU A 287 -3.63 4.33 -11.10
C LEU A 287 -4.12 5.77 -11.05
N TYR A 288 -4.56 6.31 -12.19
CA TYR A 288 -5.08 7.68 -12.29
C TYR A 288 -6.29 7.85 -11.38
N SER A 289 -7.18 6.87 -11.34
CA SER A 289 -8.35 6.93 -10.48
C SER A 289 -7.98 6.97 -8.99
N ALA A 290 -6.94 6.23 -8.58
CA ALA A 290 -6.43 6.20 -7.22
C ALA A 290 -5.83 7.56 -6.80
N ILE A 291 -4.94 8.13 -7.62
CA ILE A 291 -4.26 9.40 -7.28
C ILE A 291 -5.17 10.63 -7.40
N SER A 292 -6.20 10.54 -8.23
CA SER A 292 -7.18 11.61 -8.42
C SER A 292 -8.40 11.50 -7.52
N ASN A 293 -8.51 10.42 -6.73
CA ASN A 293 -9.63 10.11 -5.84
C ASN A 293 -10.99 10.13 -6.58
N THR A 294 -11.07 9.43 -7.70
CA THR A 294 -12.32 9.29 -8.48
C THR A 294 -13.10 8.03 -8.08
N GLY A 295 -14.40 8.02 -8.40
CA GLY A 295 -15.30 6.92 -8.01
C GLY A 295 -14.91 5.53 -8.54
N TYR A 296 -14.16 5.43 -9.64
CA TYR A 296 -13.76 4.13 -10.21
C TYR A 296 -12.88 3.32 -9.25
N PHE A 297 -11.88 3.94 -8.64
CA PHE A 297 -11.03 3.30 -7.64
C PHE A 297 -11.83 2.95 -6.39
N ASN A 298 -12.77 3.81 -5.98
CA ASN A 298 -13.65 3.53 -4.83
C ASN A 298 -14.52 2.29 -5.07
N ASN A 299 -15.00 2.06 -6.29
CA ASN A 299 -15.74 0.85 -6.64
C ASN A 299 -14.86 -0.41 -6.56
N LEU A 300 -13.61 -0.34 -7.04
CA LEU A 300 -12.66 -1.44 -6.90
C LEU A 300 -12.29 -1.71 -5.44
N MET A 301 -12.28 -0.65 -4.62
CA MET A 301 -12.02 -0.74 -3.18
C MET A 301 -13.18 -1.32 -2.37
N GLU A 302 -14.40 -1.38 -2.90
CA GLU A 302 -15.54 -2.02 -2.24
C GLU A 302 -15.25 -3.50 -1.94
N CYS A 303 -14.55 -4.19 -2.85
CA CYS A 303 -14.10 -5.57 -2.65
C CYS A 303 -12.93 -5.70 -1.65
N VAL A 304 -12.31 -4.59 -1.27
CA VAL A 304 -11.08 -4.55 -0.47
C VAL A 304 -11.35 -4.24 0.99
N MET A 305 -12.57 -3.87 1.43
CA MET A 305 -12.95 -3.77 2.86
C MET A 305 -11.90 -3.06 3.76
N LEU A 306 -11.35 -1.92 3.31
CA LEU A 306 -10.38 -1.10 4.07
C LEU A 306 -11.03 0.21 4.50
N ASP A 307 -11.08 0.47 5.81
CA ASP A 307 -11.67 1.70 6.35
C ASP A 307 -10.79 2.95 6.14
N LYS A 308 -9.45 2.77 6.14
CA LYS A 308 -8.47 3.86 6.00
C LYS A 308 -7.21 3.37 5.29
N PHE A 309 -6.78 4.12 4.28
CA PHE A 309 -5.50 3.90 3.61
C PHE A 309 -4.94 5.22 3.07
N VAL A 310 -3.66 5.21 2.73
CA VAL A 310 -2.98 6.29 2.00
C VAL A 310 -2.44 5.68 0.72
N ILE A 311 -2.57 6.40 -0.39
CA ILE A 311 -2.02 5.94 -1.67
C ILE A 311 -0.51 5.83 -1.59
N SER A 312 -0.02 4.63 -1.84
CA SER A 312 1.40 4.27 -1.75
C SER A 312 2.16 4.75 -2.99
N PRO A 313 3.37 5.32 -2.82
CA PRO A 313 4.26 5.62 -3.94
C PRO A 313 4.73 4.38 -4.70
N ALA A 314 4.54 3.17 -4.15
CA ALA A 314 4.80 1.91 -4.87
C ALA A 314 4.04 1.82 -6.19
N LEU A 315 2.87 2.47 -6.28
CA LEU A 315 2.06 2.55 -7.49
C LEU A 315 2.81 3.20 -8.67
N ALA A 316 3.85 3.99 -8.43
CA ALA A 316 4.71 4.54 -9.47
C ALA A 316 5.44 3.46 -10.29
N SER A 317 5.57 2.22 -9.78
CA SER A 317 6.16 1.11 -10.52
C SER A 317 5.36 0.75 -11.78
N VAL A 318 4.04 0.96 -11.78
CA VAL A 318 3.19 0.73 -12.94
C VAL A 318 3.58 1.66 -14.10
N LEU A 319 3.97 2.90 -13.81
CA LEU A 319 4.35 3.89 -14.81
C LEU A 319 5.62 3.50 -15.60
N GLN A 320 6.50 2.67 -15.02
CA GLN A 320 7.68 2.14 -15.72
C GLN A 320 7.34 1.02 -16.71
N LEU A 321 6.20 0.35 -16.55
CA LEU A 321 5.80 -0.74 -17.44
C LEU A 321 5.21 -0.24 -18.76
N ILE A 322 4.88 1.05 -18.85
CA ILE A 322 4.18 1.62 -19.99
C ILE A 322 5.17 2.04 -21.07
N GLU A 323 4.95 1.55 -22.28
CA GLU A 323 5.76 1.95 -23.42
C GLU A 323 5.52 3.42 -23.83
N PRO A 324 6.54 4.11 -24.39
CA PRO A 324 6.42 5.52 -24.76
C PRO A 324 5.27 5.82 -25.74
N HIS A 325 4.92 4.87 -26.61
CA HIS A 325 3.85 5.02 -27.60
C HIS A 325 2.46 5.01 -26.92
N VAL A 326 2.26 4.13 -25.93
CA VAL A 326 1.03 4.09 -25.10
C VAL A 326 0.91 5.32 -24.21
N MET A 327 2.03 5.84 -23.69
CA MET A 327 2.05 7.03 -22.84
C MET A 327 1.40 8.24 -23.53
N SER A 328 1.76 8.49 -24.80
CA SER A 328 1.22 9.63 -25.57
C SER A 328 -0.30 9.51 -25.75
N PHE A 329 -0.77 8.30 -26.04
CA PHE A 329 -2.20 8.01 -26.18
C PHE A 329 -2.95 8.17 -24.84
N ALA A 330 -2.40 7.63 -23.75
CA ALA A 330 -2.99 7.71 -22.42
C ALA A 330 -3.10 9.16 -21.94
N VAL A 331 -2.04 9.96 -22.11
CA VAL A 331 -2.02 11.39 -21.76
C VAL A 331 -3.07 12.16 -22.55
N SER A 332 -3.17 11.92 -23.85
CA SER A 332 -4.22 12.52 -24.68
C SER A 332 -5.62 12.14 -24.19
N GLY A 333 -5.85 10.87 -23.83
CA GLY A 333 -7.12 10.40 -23.28
C GLY A 333 -7.49 11.03 -21.93
N ILE A 334 -6.51 11.26 -21.05
CA ILE A 334 -6.72 11.90 -19.75
C ILE A 334 -7.13 13.37 -19.92
N ILE A 335 -6.48 14.08 -20.85
CA ILE A 335 -6.69 15.51 -21.04
C ILE A 335 -7.95 15.79 -21.86
N SER A 336 -8.21 14.97 -22.87
CA SER A 336 -9.41 15.07 -23.73
C SER A 336 -10.69 14.61 -23.02
N GLY A 337 -10.58 13.89 -21.90
CA GLY A 337 -11.73 13.46 -21.12
C GLY A 337 -12.46 14.61 -20.42
N ASP A 338 -13.73 14.40 -20.09
CA ASP A 338 -14.61 15.33 -19.33
C ASP A 338 -14.21 15.47 -17.83
N LEU A 339 -12.92 15.31 -17.51
CA LEU A 339 -12.42 15.40 -16.15
C LEU A 339 -12.39 16.87 -15.69
N SER A 340 -12.83 17.11 -14.45
CA SER A 340 -12.73 18.44 -13.86
C SER A 340 -11.26 18.85 -13.66
N GLU A 341 -10.98 20.15 -13.70
CA GLU A 341 -9.64 20.67 -13.42
C GLU A 341 -9.14 20.28 -12.03
N GLU A 342 -10.03 20.11 -11.05
CA GLU A 342 -9.70 19.67 -9.70
C GLU A 342 -9.11 18.25 -9.67
N ILE A 343 -9.70 17.32 -10.42
CA ILE A 343 -9.25 15.92 -10.53
C ILE A 343 -7.87 15.87 -11.20
N LEU A 344 -7.69 16.60 -12.30
CA LEU A 344 -6.42 16.69 -13.02
C LEU A 344 -5.33 17.33 -12.15
N SER A 345 -5.67 18.41 -11.44
CA SER A 345 -4.76 19.05 -10.48
C SER A 345 -4.37 18.10 -9.36
N SER A 346 -5.30 17.33 -8.80
CA SER A 346 -5.01 16.32 -7.76
C SER A 346 -4.03 15.26 -8.25
N ALA A 347 -4.28 14.69 -9.43
CA ALA A 347 -3.39 13.70 -10.05
C ALA A 347 -1.98 14.27 -10.27
N LEU A 348 -1.88 15.45 -10.86
CA LEU A 348 -0.59 16.07 -11.16
C LEU A 348 0.19 16.45 -9.89
N ASN A 349 -0.51 16.90 -8.85
CA ASN A 349 0.06 17.13 -7.53
C ASN A 349 0.60 15.84 -6.90
N ALA A 350 -0.10 14.72 -7.05
CA ALA A 350 0.34 13.41 -6.55
C ALA A 350 1.60 12.92 -7.29
N LEU A 351 1.63 13.01 -8.63
CA LEU A 351 2.81 12.66 -9.42
C LEU A 351 4.04 13.52 -9.06
N CYS A 352 3.84 14.82 -8.85
CA CYS A 352 4.91 15.70 -8.36
C CYS A 352 5.42 15.30 -6.97
N MET A 353 4.55 14.81 -6.08
CA MET A 353 4.97 14.28 -4.78
C MET A 353 5.77 12.99 -4.91
N TRP A 354 5.44 12.13 -5.88
CA TRP A 354 6.19 10.90 -6.14
C TRP A 354 7.61 11.16 -6.64
N LEU A 355 7.91 12.30 -7.27
CA LEU A 355 9.30 12.68 -7.56
C LEU A 355 10.17 12.75 -6.29
N LEU A 356 9.57 13.00 -5.13
CA LEU A 356 10.24 13.06 -3.83
C LEU A 356 10.26 11.72 -3.08
N GLN A 357 9.35 10.80 -3.42
CA GLN A 357 9.09 9.59 -2.65
C GLN A 357 9.47 8.31 -3.39
N ALA A 358 9.46 8.33 -4.72
CA ALA A 358 9.62 7.18 -5.60
C ALA A 358 10.85 7.36 -6.50
N SER A 359 12.00 7.74 -5.91
CA SER A 359 13.23 8.05 -6.64
C SER A 359 13.80 6.89 -7.46
N CYS A 360 13.43 5.66 -7.12
CA CYS A 360 13.75 4.47 -7.90
C CYS A 360 13.01 4.41 -9.25
N TYR A 361 12.04 5.30 -9.50
CA TYR A 361 11.17 5.29 -10.67
C TYR A 361 11.36 6.54 -11.54
N PRO A 362 12.38 6.58 -12.42
CA PRO A 362 12.67 7.75 -13.27
C PRO A 362 11.55 8.06 -14.27
N SER A 363 10.70 7.08 -14.61
CA SER A 363 9.55 7.27 -15.49
C SER A 363 8.58 8.33 -14.96
N VAL A 364 8.49 8.55 -13.65
CA VAL A 364 7.63 9.58 -13.05
C VAL A 364 7.96 10.97 -13.62
N THR A 365 9.25 11.27 -13.80
CA THR A 365 9.70 12.53 -14.42
C THR A 365 9.16 12.68 -15.83
N HIS A 366 9.24 11.62 -16.64
CA HIS A 366 8.73 11.63 -18.00
C HIS A 366 7.21 11.83 -18.04
N TRP A 367 6.46 11.17 -17.17
CA TRP A 367 5.01 11.33 -17.07
C TRP A 367 4.60 12.75 -16.66
N VAL A 368 5.28 13.34 -15.66
CA VAL A 368 5.00 14.72 -15.25
C VAL A 368 5.25 15.70 -16.39
N LEU A 369 6.40 15.57 -17.08
CA LEU A 369 6.72 16.45 -18.21
C LEU A 369 5.78 16.27 -19.41
N GLN A 370 5.37 15.03 -19.72
CA GLN A 370 4.42 14.77 -20.80
C GLN A 370 3.04 15.36 -20.49
N LEU A 371 2.57 15.22 -19.24
CA LEU A 371 1.34 15.88 -18.80
C LEU A 371 1.44 17.40 -18.86
N PHE A 372 2.59 17.99 -18.47
CA PHE A 372 2.80 19.42 -18.59
C PHE A 372 2.71 19.87 -20.05
N ASN A 373 3.46 19.24 -20.95
CA ASN A 373 3.45 19.58 -22.37
C ASN A 373 2.07 19.45 -23.01
N ALA A 374 1.31 18.43 -22.64
CA ALA A 374 -0.02 18.22 -23.20
C ALA A 374 -1.08 19.18 -22.61
N LEU A 375 -0.95 19.56 -21.33
CA LEU A 375 -1.77 20.64 -20.74
C LEU A 375 -1.42 22.00 -21.33
N GLU A 376 -0.16 22.22 -21.70
CA GLU A 376 0.30 23.41 -22.41
C GLU A 376 -0.30 23.52 -23.81
N SER A 377 -0.31 22.42 -24.57
CA SER A 377 -0.92 22.42 -25.91
C SER A 377 -2.42 22.72 -25.89
N GLU A 378 -3.09 22.33 -24.80
CA GLU A 378 -4.51 22.63 -24.57
C GLU A 378 -4.75 23.99 -23.89
N GLY A 379 -3.69 24.75 -23.60
CA GLY A 379 -3.79 26.08 -23.01
C GLY A 379 -4.29 26.12 -21.55
N ARG A 380 -4.20 25.00 -20.80
CA ARG A 380 -4.68 24.89 -19.41
C ARG A 380 -3.67 25.47 -18.39
N TYR A 381 -3.26 26.72 -18.59
CA TYR A 381 -2.18 27.36 -17.83
C TYR A 381 -2.53 27.66 -16.37
N SER A 382 -3.80 27.91 -16.05
CA SER A 382 -4.27 28.14 -14.66
C SER A 382 -3.93 26.95 -13.75
N LEU A 383 -4.21 25.74 -14.24
CA LEU A 383 -3.90 24.48 -13.55
C LEU A 383 -2.39 24.30 -13.38
N LEU A 384 -1.61 24.50 -14.44
CA LEU A 384 -0.15 24.38 -14.41
C LEU A 384 0.49 25.36 -13.42
N LEU A 385 0.02 26.61 -13.39
CA LEU A 385 0.47 27.62 -12.43
C LEU A 385 0.09 27.24 -11.00
N GLY A 386 -1.13 26.76 -10.76
CA GLY A 386 -1.59 26.34 -9.44
C GLY A 386 -0.79 25.15 -8.88
N VAL A 387 -0.52 24.15 -9.70
CA VAL A 387 0.32 23.00 -9.30
C VAL A 387 1.76 23.43 -9.06
N SER A 388 2.32 24.25 -9.95
CA SER A 388 3.68 24.77 -9.81
C SER A 388 3.83 25.60 -8.54
N GLU A 389 2.87 26.46 -8.23
CA GLU A 389 2.87 27.23 -7.00
C GLU A 389 2.89 26.31 -5.78
N ASN A 390 2.07 25.26 -5.77
CA ASN A 390 1.99 24.33 -4.64
C ASN A 390 3.30 23.55 -4.44
N LYS A 391 3.96 23.12 -5.53
CA LYS A 391 5.04 22.12 -5.46
C LYS A 391 6.45 22.68 -5.58
N ILE A 392 6.64 23.85 -6.19
CA ILE A 392 7.98 24.35 -6.55
C ILE A 392 8.92 24.47 -5.35
N ASP A 393 8.46 24.93 -4.18
CA ASP A 393 9.33 25.10 -2.99
C ASP A 393 9.96 23.78 -2.54
N ARG A 394 9.14 22.71 -2.43
CA ARG A 394 9.62 21.39 -2.00
C ARG A 394 10.51 20.72 -3.04
N LEU A 395 10.12 20.81 -4.32
CA LEU A 395 10.92 20.25 -5.42
C LEU A 395 12.26 20.98 -5.55
N PHE A 396 12.28 22.30 -5.38
CA PHE A 396 13.51 23.10 -5.45
C PHE A 396 14.49 22.75 -4.31
N ILE A 397 13.99 22.56 -3.09
CA ILE A 397 14.83 22.11 -1.96
C ILE A 397 15.42 20.72 -2.24
N ALA A 398 14.65 19.84 -2.88
CA ALA A 398 15.09 18.47 -3.19
C ALA A 398 16.28 18.40 -4.16
N LEU A 399 16.59 19.47 -4.91
CA LEU A 399 17.79 19.54 -5.76
C LEU A 399 19.10 19.36 -4.98
N GLN A 400 19.08 19.65 -3.68
CA GLN A 400 20.20 19.41 -2.76
C GLN A 400 20.54 17.92 -2.61
N LEU A 401 19.59 17.02 -2.91
CA LEU A 401 19.74 15.58 -2.71
C LEU A 401 20.17 14.92 -4.03
N PRO A 402 21.40 14.34 -4.12
CA PRO A 402 21.90 13.75 -5.35
C PRO A 402 20.96 12.70 -5.95
N LEU A 403 20.38 11.85 -5.11
CA LEU A 403 19.48 10.77 -5.52
C LEU A 403 18.16 11.25 -6.13
N LEU A 404 17.72 12.48 -5.82
CA LEU A 404 16.46 13.04 -6.35
C LEU A 404 16.71 14.00 -7.51
N ARG A 405 17.93 14.54 -7.62
CA ARG A 405 18.27 15.64 -8.51
C ARG A 405 17.92 15.36 -9.96
N ASP A 406 18.30 14.20 -10.49
CA ASP A 406 18.10 13.88 -11.91
C ASP A 406 16.62 13.77 -12.29
N GLY A 407 15.77 13.31 -11.36
CA GLY A 407 14.32 13.25 -11.57
C GLY A 407 13.62 14.60 -11.36
N VAL A 408 14.03 15.35 -10.34
CA VAL A 408 13.34 16.58 -9.93
C VAL A 408 13.77 17.79 -10.77
N ALA A 409 15.05 17.90 -11.13
CA ALA A 409 15.60 19.06 -11.82
C ALA A 409 14.89 19.41 -13.13
N PRO A 410 14.64 18.45 -14.06
CA PRO A 410 13.93 18.74 -15.30
C PRO A 410 12.55 19.37 -15.07
N VAL A 411 11.80 18.89 -14.08
CA VAL A 411 10.47 19.39 -13.74
C VAL A 411 10.55 20.80 -13.16
N VAL A 412 11.48 21.04 -12.23
CA VAL A 412 11.70 22.37 -11.64
C VAL A 412 12.08 23.39 -12.70
N TRP A 413 13.00 23.04 -13.61
CA TRP A 413 13.43 23.93 -14.68
C TRP A 413 12.30 24.23 -15.66
N HIS A 414 11.47 23.23 -15.99
CA HIS A 414 10.27 23.42 -16.80
C HIS A 414 9.29 24.41 -16.15
N MET A 415 8.94 24.20 -14.88
CA MET A 415 8.04 25.09 -14.12
C MET A 415 8.53 26.55 -14.11
N LEU A 416 9.83 26.75 -13.88
CA LEU A 416 10.43 28.08 -13.79
C LEU A 416 10.56 28.75 -15.17
N ALA A 417 10.95 28.00 -16.20
CA ALA A 417 11.15 28.52 -17.54
C ALA A 417 9.83 28.94 -18.19
N ALA A 418 8.81 28.07 -18.11
CA ALA A 418 7.51 28.24 -18.76
C ALA A 418 6.63 29.28 -18.05
N SER A 419 6.76 29.43 -16.72
CA SER A 419 5.99 30.40 -15.96
C SER A 419 6.36 31.85 -16.30
N GLN A 420 5.35 32.68 -16.58
CA GLN A 420 5.50 34.15 -16.65
C GLN A 420 5.16 34.85 -15.34
N GLN A 421 4.84 34.10 -14.29
CA GLN A 421 4.36 34.66 -13.05
C GLN A 421 5.47 34.79 -12.03
N LYS A 422 5.77 36.03 -11.63
CA LYS A 422 6.83 36.34 -10.65
C LYS A 422 6.67 35.60 -9.32
N PHE A 423 5.44 35.30 -8.90
CA PHE A 423 5.17 34.65 -7.62
C PHE A 423 5.75 33.22 -7.54
N ILE A 424 5.85 32.50 -8.66
CA ILE A 424 6.47 31.16 -8.69
C ILE A 424 7.96 31.26 -8.38
N PHE A 425 8.67 32.19 -9.04
CA PHE A 425 10.09 32.44 -8.80
C PHE A 425 10.31 32.98 -7.38
N HIS A 426 9.54 33.99 -6.97
CA HIS A 426 9.65 34.60 -5.64
C HIS A 426 9.48 33.58 -4.50
N LYS A 427 8.71 32.50 -4.72
CA LYS A 427 8.53 31.43 -3.73
C LYS A 427 9.82 30.68 -3.39
N ILE A 428 10.76 30.57 -4.34
CA ILE A 428 12.03 29.85 -4.12
C ILE A 428 13.20 30.76 -3.76
N VAL A 429 13.07 32.09 -3.87
CA VAL A 429 14.19 33.04 -3.70
C VAL A 429 14.93 32.84 -2.37
N ALA A 430 14.18 32.68 -1.28
CA ALA A 430 14.75 32.49 0.05
C ALA A 430 15.52 31.15 0.22
N ARG A 431 15.29 30.17 -0.67
CA ARG A 431 15.93 28.86 -0.64
C ARG A 431 17.22 28.81 -1.46
N ILE A 432 17.37 29.67 -2.47
CA ILE A 432 18.50 29.66 -3.42
C ILE A 432 19.86 29.65 -2.72
N PRO A 433 20.16 30.51 -1.72
CA PRO A 433 21.49 30.51 -1.08
C PRO A 433 21.80 29.19 -0.37
N SER A 434 20.81 28.60 0.29
CA SER A 434 20.97 27.31 0.98
C SER A 434 21.20 26.17 -0.01
N VAL A 435 20.43 26.13 -1.10
CA VAL A 435 20.60 25.12 -2.16
C VAL A 435 21.98 25.27 -2.82
N ALA A 436 22.38 26.50 -3.19
CA ALA A 436 23.67 26.77 -3.80
C ALA A 436 24.84 26.33 -2.92
N LEU A 437 24.76 26.62 -1.61
CA LEU A 437 25.79 26.23 -0.65
C LEU A 437 25.94 24.70 -0.57
N GLN A 438 24.84 23.95 -0.54
CA GLN A 438 24.89 22.48 -0.50
C GLN A 438 25.46 21.91 -1.80
N LEU A 439 25.02 22.41 -2.96
CA LEU A 439 25.55 21.97 -4.25
C LEU A 439 27.05 22.25 -4.38
N LYS A 440 27.51 23.44 -3.97
CA LYS A 440 28.92 23.82 -3.96
C LYS A 440 29.74 22.94 -3.00
N LYS A 441 29.17 22.57 -1.86
CA LYS A 441 29.81 21.69 -0.88
C LYS A 441 29.97 20.26 -1.41
N GLU A 442 29.02 19.78 -2.20
CA GLU A 442 29.05 18.44 -2.78
C GLU A 442 30.08 18.30 -3.92
N ASP A 443 30.18 19.30 -4.80
CA ASP A 443 31.16 19.41 -5.90
C ASP A 443 31.21 18.23 -6.91
N SER A 444 30.19 17.38 -6.90
CA SER A 444 29.98 16.36 -7.94
C SER A 444 29.66 17.01 -9.30
N GLU A 445 29.84 16.27 -10.39
CA GLU A 445 29.49 16.75 -11.73
C GLU A 445 28.01 17.15 -11.84
N SER A 446 27.10 16.32 -11.31
CA SER A 446 25.67 16.64 -11.30
C SER A 446 25.35 17.87 -10.44
N SER A 447 26.05 18.08 -9.32
CA SER A 447 25.86 19.27 -8.48
C SER A 447 26.34 20.54 -9.16
N ARG A 448 27.48 20.49 -9.87
CA ARG A 448 28.03 21.61 -10.65
C ARG A 448 27.11 21.98 -11.82
N GLN A 449 26.59 20.99 -12.55
CA GLN A 449 25.65 21.23 -13.65
C GLN A 449 24.31 21.80 -13.14
N CYS A 450 23.80 21.27 -12.03
CA CYS A 450 22.58 21.76 -11.40
C CYS A 450 22.75 23.21 -10.89
N LEU A 451 23.86 23.50 -10.22
CA LEU A 451 24.20 24.85 -9.75
C LEU A 451 24.30 25.83 -10.92
N GLN A 452 25.01 25.46 -11.99
CA GLN A 452 25.13 26.29 -13.20
C GLN A 452 23.75 26.61 -13.79
N THR A 453 22.92 25.59 -14.01
CA THR A 453 21.55 25.76 -14.54
C THR A 453 20.69 26.64 -13.63
N MET A 454 20.82 26.47 -12.31
CA MET A 454 20.09 27.26 -11.33
C MET A 454 20.48 28.74 -11.41
N LEU A 455 21.77 29.06 -11.48
CA LEU A 455 22.25 30.44 -11.58
C LEU A 455 21.85 31.09 -12.91
N ASP A 456 21.97 30.36 -14.02
CA ASP A 456 21.50 30.80 -15.33
C ASP A 456 20.00 31.16 -15.28
N MET A 457 19.19 30.28 -14.69
CA MET A 457 17.75 30.50 -14.53
C MET A 457 17.46 31.72 -13.64
N CYS A 458 18.18 31.87 -12.53
CA CYS A 458 18.01 33.03 -11.64
C CYS A 458 18.33 34.33 -12.36
N HIS A 459 19.40 34.39 -13.16
CA HIS A 459 19.71 35.56 -13.97
C HIS A 459 18.58 35.91 -14.95
N VAL A 460 18.12 34.93 -15.72
CA VAL A 460 17.02 35.14 -16.68
C VAL A 460 15.74 35.61 -15.98
N LEU A 461 15.41 35.04 -14.82
CA LEU A 461 14.19 35.41 -14.09
C LEU A 461 14.31 36.76 -13.37
N MET A 462 15.48 37.14 -12.86
CA MET A 462 15.72 38.47 -12.31
C MET A 462 15.64 39.55 -13.40
N ASP A 463 16.19 39.29 -14.59
CA ASP A 463 16.07 40.17 -15.74
C ASP A 463 14.60 40.28 -16.23
N ARG A 464 13.84 39.17 -16.16
CA ARG A 464 12.41 39.13 -16.51
C ARG A 464 11.54 39.91 -15.51
N PHE A 465 11.91 39.93 -14.23
CA PHE A 465 11.10 40.52 -13.14
C PHE A 465 11.85 41.62 -12.37
N PRO A 466 12.17 42.76 -13.01
CA PRO A 466 12.94 43.83 -12.37
C PRO A 466 12.19 44.51 -11.21
N GLY A 467 12.90 45.28 -10.39
CA GLY A 467 12.33 46.10 -9.31
C GLY A 467 12.26 45.45 -7.94
N HIS A 468 13.04 44.38 -7.70
CA HIS A 468 13.06 43.64 -6.42
C HIS A 468 14.48 43.46 -5.86
N ASP A 469 15.33 44.49 -5.98
CA ASP A 469 16.78 44.42 -5.67
C ASP A 469 17.07 43.90 -4.25
N SER A 470 16.31 44.37 -3.25
CA SER A 470 16.46 43.92 -1.85
C SER A 470 16.16 42.43 -1.65
N LEU A 471 15.20 41.89 -2.42
CA LEU A 471 14.85 40.47 -2.39
C LEU A 471 15.89 39.62 -3.12
N TYR A 472 16.47 40.14 -4.20
CA TYR A 472 17.43 39.43 -5.03
C TYR A 472 18.88 39.52 -4.55
N GLN A 473 19.18 40.43 -3.63
CA GLN A 473 20.53 40.61 -3.08
C GLN A 473 21.21 39.30 -2.63
N PRO A 474 20.54 38.38 -1.90
CA PRO A 474 21.15 37.11 -1.52
C PRO A 474 21.54 36.23 -2.71
N ILE A 475 20.81 36.30 -3.82
CA ILE A 475 21.12 35.57 -5.06
C ILE A 475 22.34 36.17 -5.72
N VAL A 476 22.41 37.51 -5.80
CA VAL A 476 23.55 38.23 -6.38
C VAL A 476 24.84 37.89 -5.64
N THR A 477 24.81 37.82 -4.31
CA THR A 477 25.97 37.39 -3.51
C THR A 477 26.42 35.97 -3.89
N VAL A 478 25.48 35.02 -4.01
CA VAL A 478 25.80 33.64 -4.41
C VAL A 478 26.46 33.57 -5.79
N ILE A 479 26.00 34.37 -6.75
CA ILE A 479 26.58 34.45 -8.09
C ILE A 479 28.01 34.98 -8.02
N GLN A 480 28.25 36.04 -7.24
CA GLN A 480 29.59 36.62 -7.06
C GLN A 480 30.56 35.64 -6.40
N ASP A 481 30.07 34.80 -5.49
CA ASP A 481 30.86 33.75 -4.81
C ASP A 481 31.17 32.52 -5.69
N CYS A 482 30.71 32.51 -6.95
CA CYS A 482 30.89 31.42 -7.92
C CYS A 482 31.60 31.92 -9.20
N PRO A 483 32.89 32.30 -9.15
CA PRO A 483 33.60 32.92 -10.27
C PRO A 483 33.82 32.00 -11.48
N SER A 484 33.72 30.68 -11.32
CA SER A 484 33.76 29.69 -12.40
C SER A 484 32.49 29.68 -13.26
N TYR A 485 31.47 30.45 -12.88
CA TYR A 485 30.23 30.62 -13.64
C TYR A 485 30.52 31.33 -14.96
N THR A 486 30.26 30.63 -16.06
CA THR A 486 30.17 31.25 -17.38
C THR A 486 28.69 31.46 -17.64
N ARG A 487 28.26 32.69 -17.94
CA ARG A 487 26.85 32.97 -18.30
C ARG A 487 26.46 32.04 -19.45
N GLY A 488 25.63 31.05 -19.17
CA GLY A 488 25.15 30.09 -20.14
C GLY A 488 24.16 30.77 -21.09
N GLN A 489 24.14 30.34 -22.35
CA GLN A 489 23.07 30.71 -23.29
C GLN A 489 21.80 29.91 -22.98
N PHE A 490 21.22 30.07 -21.78
CA PHE A 490 19.89 29.53 -21.53
C PHE A 490 18.85 30.48 -22.13
N LEU A 491 18.48 30.19 -23.37
CA LEU A 491 17.51 30.96 -24.13
C LEU A 491 16.57 29.99 -24.82
N ASN A 492 15.53 29.54 -24.12
CA ASN A 492 14.27 29.36 -24.84
C ASN A 492 13.49 30.68 -24.77
N LYS A 493 13.96 31.67 -25.54
CA LYS A 493 13.22 32.92 -25.81
C LYS A 493 11.86 32.64 -26.47
N ASN A 494 11.64 31.42 -26.99
CA ASN A 494 10.48 30.98 -27.74
C ASN A 494 9.75 29.79 -27.09
N GLY A 495 10.01 29.51 -25.80
CA GLY A 495 9.35 28.41 -25.09
C GLY A 495 7.89 28.75 -24.80
N PRO A 496 7.03 27.74 -24.54
CA PRO A 496 5.64 27.98 -24.17
C PRO A 496 5.59 28.88 -22.92
N VAL A 497 4.78 29.92 -23.02
CA VAL A 497 4.67 31.01 -22.06
C VAL A 497 3.34 30.81 -21.34
N TRP A 498 3.38 30.35 -20.09
CA TRP A 498 2.17 30.28 -19.24
C TRP A 498 1.76 31.70 -18.83
N ALA A 499 1.10 32.39 -19.74
CA ALA A 499 0.45 33.65 -19.49
C ALA A 499 -1.02 33.38 -19.15
N ILE A 500 -1.46 33.86 -17.98
CA ILE A 500 -2.89 34.10 -17.78
C ILE A 500 -3.21 35.25 -18.72
N SER A 501 -3.87 34.97 -19.85
CA SER A 501 -4.27 36.01 -20.78
C SER A 501 -5.13 37.03 -20.02
N PRO A 502 -4.71 38.30 -19.84
CA PRO A 502 -5.71 39.33 -19.67
C PRO A 502 -6.48 39.34 -21.00
N VAL A 503 -7.81 39.24 -20.94
CA VAL A 503 -8.68 39.47 -22.11
C VAL A 503 -8.06 40.58 -22.96
N LEU A 504 -7.61 40.24 -24.18
CA LEU A 504 -6.90 41.16 -25.07
C LEU A 504 -7.74 42.44 -25.24
N PRO A 505 -7.19 43.64 -25.00
CA PRO A 505 -7.70 44.82 -25.69
C PRO A 505 -7.34 44.65 -27.17
N SER A 506 -8.33 44.78 -28.04
CA SER A 506 -8.16 44.78 -29.50
C SER A 506 -7.00 45.69 -29.94
N PRO A 507 -6.25 45.35 -31.00
CA PRO A 507 -5.10 46.14 -31.43
C PRO A 507 -5.59 47.46 -32.02
N GLY A 508 -5.29 48.55 -31.33
CA GLY A 508 -5.57 49.90 -31.77
C GLY A 508 -6.20 50.72 -30.65
N VAL A 509 -5.35 51.31 -29.81
CA VAL A 509 -5.40 52.70 -29.33
C VAL A 509 -4.20 52.84 -28.40
N SER A 510 -3.18 53.54 -28.89
CA SER A 510 -2.16 54.16 -28.06
C SER A 510 -2.86 55.15 -27.15
N GLU A 511 -2.70 55.04 -25.83
CA GLU A 511 -2.82 56.22 -24.98
C GLU A 511 -1.98 56.05 -23.70
N VAL A 512 -0.84 56.74 -23.72
CA VAL A 512 -0.11 57.15 -22.53
C VAL A 512 -1.05 58.05 -21.72
N SER A 513 -1.45 57.63 -20.51
CA SER A 513 -2.18 58.51 -19.60
C SER A 513 -1.21 59.18 -18.63
N THR A 514 -0.82 60.41 -18.99
CA THR A 514 -0.15 61.39 -18.13
C THR A 514 -1.12 61.99 -17.10
N THR A 515 -1.77 61.16 -16.28
CA THR A 515 -2.44 61.62 -15.06
C THR A 515 -2.35 60.54 -13.98
N GLY A 516 -1.73 60.86 -12.84
CA GLY A 516 -1.58 59.96 -11.70
C GLY A 516 -2.90 59.64 -11.00
N ARG A 517 -3.76 58.86 -11.65
CA ARG A 517 -4.95 58.25 -11.05
C ARG A 517 -4.99 56.77 -11.40
N VAL A 518 -4.98 55.95 -10.35
CA VAL A 518 -5.08 54.50 -10.39
C VAL A 518 -6.46 54.14 -10.98
N GLY A 519 -6.48 53.74 -12.26
CA GLY A 519 -7.63 53.10 -12.88
C GLY A 519 -7.72 51.67 -12.38
N LEU A 520 -8.80 51.37 -11.64
CA LEU A 520 -9.09 50.07 -11.03
C LEU A 520 -9.21 48.97 -12.11
N ASN A 521 -8.19 48.11 -12.21
CA ASN A 521 -8.29 46.84 -12.90
C ASN A 521 -9.08 45.83 -12.02
N ASN A 522 -10.21 45.36 -12.57
CA ASN A 522 -10.97 44.17 -12.20
C ASN A 522 -11.53 44.06 -10.78
N LEU A 523 -12.76 44.56 -10.62
CA LEU A 523 -13.77 43.96 -9.74
C LEU A 523 -14.98 43.52 -10.58
N VAL A 524 -14.76 42.61 -11.52
CA VAL A 524 -15.84 41.99 -12.32
C VAL A 524 -16.87 41.27 -11.43
N ASN A 525 -16.54 40.96 -10.16
CA ASN A 525 -17.49 40.40 -9.19
C ASN A 525 -18.35 41.44 -8.46
N THR A 526 -17.94 42.72 -8.37
CA THR A 526 -18.71 43.73 -7.62
C THR A 526 -19.81 44.35 -8.48
N CYS A 527 -19.57 44.54 -9.78
CA CYS A 527 -20.57 45.01 -10.72
C CYS A 527 -21.71 43.98 -10.86
N TYR A 528 -21.37 42.69 -10.97
CA TYR A 528 -22.34 41.60 -11.07
C TYR A 528 -23.22 41.50 -9.82
N ILE A 529 -22.62 41.51 -8.62
CA ILE A 529 -23.39 41.48 -7.36
C ILE A 529 -24.26 42.73 -7.21
N ASN A 530 -23.78 43.91 -7.61
CA ASN A 530 -24.60 45.12 -7.59
C ASN A 530 -25.77 45.03 -8.57
N SER A 531 -25.59 44.47 -9.76
CA SER A 531 -26.67 44.24 -10.72
C SER A 531 -27.72 43.26 -10.19
N VAL A 532 -27.28 42.16 -9.54
CA VAL A 532 -28.17 41.16 -8.94
C VAL A 532 -28.94 41.75 -7.74
N LEU A 533 -28.27 42.52 -6.87
CA LEU A 533 -28.91 43.21 -5.75
C LEU A 533 -29.91 44.27 -6.22
N GLN A 534 -29.58 45.03 -7.27
CA GLN A 534 -30.49 46.01 -7.87
C GLN A 534 -31.70 45.33 -8.50
N ALA A 535 -31.50 44.21 -9.21
CA ALA A 535 -32.60 43.42 -9.77
C ALA A 535 -33.52 42.88 -8.66
N LEU A 536 -32.96 42.24 -7.62
CA LEU A 536 -33.71 41.71 -6.48
C LEU A 536 -34.48 42.80 -5.72
N PHE A 537 -33.87 43.99 -5.54
CA PHE A 537 -34.51 45.12 -4.89
C PHE A 537 -35.68 45.67 -5.72
N MET A 538 -35.50 45.77 -7.04
CA MET A 538 -36.56 46.21 -7.96
C MET A 538 -37.72 45.22 -7.99
N THR A 539 -37.45 43.92 -8.04
CA THR A 539 -38.49 42.87 -8.02
C THR A 539 -39.29 42.88 -6.71
N ARG A 540 -38.64 43.09 -5.56
CA ARG A 540 -39.33 43.23 -4.26
C ARG A 540 -40.29 44.42 -4.23
N ARG A 541 -39.87 45.56 -4.80
CA ARG A 541 -40.69 46.77 -4.89
C ARG A 541 -41.87 46.61 -5.85
N THR A 542 -41.69 45.90 -6.97
CA THR A 542 -42.79 45.61 -7.92
C THR A 542 -43.80 44.60 -7.36
N MET A 543 -43.34 43.61 -6.58
CA MET A 543 -44.23 42.63 -5.93
C MET A 543 -45.06 43.26 -4.80
N LEU A 544 -44.47 44.18 -4.02
CA LEU A 544 -45.20 44.92 -2.99
C LEU A 544 -46.23 45.91 -3.58
N SER A 545 -45.96 46.49 -4.75
CA SER A 545 -46.88 47.43 -5.40
C SER A 545 -48.01 46.76 -6.20
N THR A 546 -47.89 45.48 -6.53
CA THR A 546 -48.89 44.73 -7.35
C THR A 546 -49.78 43.80 -6.53
N GLY A 547 -49.64 43.77 -5.20
CA GLY A 547 -50.52 43.02 -4.30
C GLY A 547 -50.49 41.50 -4.46
N ARG A 548 -49.59 40.94 -5.26
CA ARG A 548 -49.43 39.49 -5.45
C ARG A 548 -48.48 38.94 -4.39
N VAL A 549 -49.05 38.56 -3.24
CA VAL A 549 -48.36 37.75 -2.25
C VAL A 549 -48.33 36.30 -2.75
N GLN A 550 -47.17 35.84 -3.24
CA GLN A 550 -46.82 34.42 -3.26
C GLN A 550 -46.13 34.09 -1.92
N PRO A 551 -46.24 32.85 -1.42
CA PRO A 551 -45.80 32.50 -0.08
C PRO A 551 -44.27 32.64 0.07
N GLU A 552 -43.82 32.81 1.31
CA GLU A 552 -42.43 33.02 1.77
C GLU A 552 -41.31 32.05 1.28
N PRO A 553 -41.51 30.83 0.72
CA PRO A 553 -40.38 29.89 0.55
C PRO A 553 -39.29 30.30 -0.45
N ALA A 554 -39.61 31.13 -1.45
CA ALA A 554 -38.65 31.45 -2.51
C ALA A 554 -37.56 32.44 -2.06
N TRP A 555 -37.89 33.32 -1.12
CA TRP A 555 -36.95 34.35 -0.64
C TRP A 555 -35.95 33.77 0.36
N ASP A 556 -36.40 32.87 1.23
CA ASP A 556 -35.54 32.16 2.17
C ASP A 556 -34.60 31.17 1.47
N GLN A 557 -35.03 30.54 0.37
CA GLN A 557 -34.13 29.71 -0.46
C GLN A 557 -33.05 30.53 -1.17
N ALA A 558 -33.37 31.75 -1.64
CA ALA A 558 -32.39 32.64 -2.24
C ALA A 558 -31.36 33.16 -1.21
N LEU A 559 -31.82 33.50 0.00
CA LEU A 559 -30.96 33.92 1.11
C LEU A 559 -30.09 32.78 1.65
N ALA A 560 -30.61 31.56 1.69
CA ALA A 560 -29.84 30.37 2.07
C ALA A 560 -28.71 30.08 1.07
N ARG A 561 -28.97 30.23 -0.24
CA ARG A 561 -27.93 30.05 -1.29
C ARG A 561 -26.86 31.15 -1.25
N LEU A 562 -27.22 32.39 -0.90
CA LEU A 562 -26.25 33.47 -0.73
C LEU A 562 -25.40 33.34 0.55
N LYS A 563 -25.94 32.76 1.64
CA LYS A 563 -25.16 32.46 2.85
C LYS A 563 -24.07 31.39 2.61
N ILE A 564 -24.30 30.43 1.72
CA ILE A 564 -23.32 29.39 1.35
C ILE A 564 -22.10 29.99 0.64
N LEU A 565 -22.28 31.06 -0.14
CA LEU A 565 -21.17 31.75 -0.82
C LEU A 565 -20.27 32.56 0.12
N ARG A 566 -20.75 32.94 1.31
CA ARG A 566 -19.96 33.70 2.31
C ARG A 566 -19.02 32.81 3.15
N HIS A 567 -19.19 31.49 3.11
CA HIS A 567 -18.34 30.53 3.83
C HIS A 567 -17.28 29.86 2.96
N ARG A 568 -17.14 30.25 1.69
CA ARG A 568 -16.13 29.72 0.75
C ARG A 568 -15.27 30.83 0.10
N SER A 569 -15.00 31.91 0.83
CA SER A 569 -14.00 32.92 0.47
C SER A 569 -12.86 32.94 1.47
#